data_AF-A0A4V1ZNE2-F1
#
_entry.id   AF-A0A4V1ZNE2-F1
#
_cell.length_a   1.000
_cell.length_b   1.000
_cell.length_c   1.000
_cell.angle_alpha   90.00
_cell.angle_beta   90.00
_cell.angle_gamma   90.00
#
_symmetry.space_group_name_H-M   'P 1'
#
loop_
_entity.id
_entity.type
_entity.pdbx_description
1 polymer ?
#
loop_
_entity_poly.entity_id
_entity_poly.type
_entity_poly.pdbx_seq_one_letter_code
_entity_poly.pdbx_strand_id
1 'polypeptide(L)'
;MSDHYSALGVSSGATLADIKKAFRQQASFWHPDRNPAPDAAARFRLVQEAYDVLSDTEKRQAYDDNRRRNLLDSPIDTAREIWQNYFQKLV
;
A
#
# COMPACT_ATOMS: atom_id res chain seq x y z
N MET A 1 -7.15 -8.37 1.33
CA MET A 1 -5.84 -8.20 2.03
C MET A 1 -5.31 -6.79 1.72
N SER A 2 -5.03 -5.94 2.71
CA SER A 2 -4.55 -4.57 2.46
C SER A 2 -3.11 -4.56 1.93
N ASP A 3 -2.95 -4.45 0.61
CA ASP A 3 -1.62 -4.41 -0.02
C ASP A 3 -0.91 -3.09 0.34
N HIS A 4 0.28 -3.13 0.94
CA HIS A 4 1.05 -1.94 1.32
C HIS A 4 1.30 -1.01 0.13
N TYR A 5 1.49 -1.57 -1.06
CA TYR A 5 1.60 -0.80 -2.31
C TYR A 5 0.31 -0.01 -2.62
N SER A 6 -0.85 -0.63 -2.39
CA SER A 6 -2.15 0.00 -2.61
C SER A 6 -2.48 1.08 -1.58
N ALA A 7 -1.96 0.94 -0.35
CA ALA A 7 -2.07 1.95 0.71
C ALA A 7 -1.28 3.22 0.38
N LEU A 8 -0.08 3.07 -0.19
CA LEU A 8 0.70 4.20 -0.71
C LEU A 8 0.21 4.70 -2.07
N GLY A 9 -0.59 3.90 -2.79
CA GLY A 9 -1.07 4.23 -4.14
C GLY A 9 0.01 4.10 -5.21
N VAL A 10 0.97 3.20 -5.00
CA VAL A 10 2.08 2.95 -5.93
C VAL A 10 2.02 1.51 -6.46
N SER A 11 2.71 1.26 -7.57
CA SER A 11 2.85 -0.10 -8.13
C SER A 11 3.85 -0.92 -7.30
N SER A 12 3.75 -2.26 -7.34
CA SER A 12 4.76 -3.17 -6.75
C SER A 12 6.15 -2.99 -7.37
N GLY A 13 6.22 -2.48 -8.61
CA GLY A 13 7.47 -2.10 -9.28
C GLY A 13 8.03 -0.74 -8.87
N ALA A 14 7.42 -0.03 -7.92
CA ALA A 14 7.84 1.30 -7.51
C ALA A 14 9.24 1.30 -6.90
N THR A 15 10.03 2.33 -7.24
CA THR A 15 11.35 2.52 -6.65
C THR A 15 11.24 3.02 -5.21
N LEU A 16 12.31 2.92 -4.43
CA LEU A 16 12.35 3.51 -3.08
C LEU A 16 12.07 5.02 -3.10
N ALA A 17 12.48 5.72 -4.15
CA ALA A 17 12.22 7.14 -4.33
C ALA A 17 10.72 7.42 -4.50
N ASP A 18 10.02 6.59 -5.29
CA ASP A 18 8.58 6.69 -5.51
C ASP A 18 7.80 6.40 -4.23
N ILE A 19 8.21 5.36 -3.48
CA ILE A 19 7.63 5.00 -2.18
C ILE A 19 7.76 6.17 -1.19
N LYS A 20 8.95 6.75 -1.07
CA LYS A 20 9.19 7.94 -0.22
C LYS A 20 8.36 9.14 -0.66
N LYS A 21 8.23 9.36 -1.96
CA LYS A 21 7.41 10.47 -2.51
C LYS A 21 5.93 10.26 -2.20
N ALA A 22 5.40 9.07 -2.45
CA ALA A 22 4.01 8.73 -2.20
C ALA A 22 3.67 8.80 -0.71
N PHE A 23 4.55 8.30 0.17
CA PHE A 23 4.41 8.43 1.62
C PHE A 23 4.26 9.88 2.04
N ARG A 24 5.14 10.79 1.60
CA ARG A 24 5.04 12.21 1.95
C ARG A 24 3.73 12.84 1.50
N GLN A 25 3.26 12.49 0.30
CA GLN A 25 2.00 13.00 -0.24
C GLN A 25 0.79 12.49 0.56
N GLN A 26 0.71 11.18 0.79
CA GLN A 26 -0.36 10.53 1.56
C GLN A 26 -0.36 10.97 3.03
N ALA A 27 0.81 11.03 3.68
CA ALA A 27 0.95 11.47 5.07
C ALA A 27 0.49 12.92 5.25
N SER A 28 0.80 13.80 4.30
CA SER A 28 0.30 15.17 4.32
C SER A 28 -1.20 15.27 4.06
N PHE A 29 -1.77 14.35 3.27
CA PHE A 29 -3.19 14.35 2.92
C PHE A 29 -4.08 13.78 4.05
N TRP A 30 -3.60 12.75 4.75
CA TRP A 30 -4.31 12.09 5.85
C TRP A 30 -3.88 12.58 7.24
N HIS A 31 -3.06 13.62 7.33
CA HIS A 31 -2.60 14.13 8.63
C HIS A 31 -3.80 14.56 9.49
N PRO A 32 -3.94 14.06 10.74
CA PRO A 32 -5.11 14.34 11.59
C PRO A 32 -5.32 15.84 11.84
N ASP A 33 -4.26 16.63 11.90
CA ASP A 33 -4.36 18.09 12.07
C ASP A 33 -4.92 18.83 10.85
N ARG A 34 -4.79 18.25 9.65
CA ARG A 34 -5.17 18.90 8.39
C ARG A 34 -6.42 18.28 7.77
N ASN A 35 -6.75 17.05 8.16
CA ASN A 35 -7.87 16.29 7.62
C ASN A 35 -8.81 15.90 8.77
N PRO A 36 -9.98 16.57 8.88
CA PRO A 36 -10.96 16.31 9.94
C PRO A 36 -11.78 15.03 9.70
N ALA A 37 -11.51 14.26 8.64
CA ALA A 37 -12.25 13.05 8.35
C ALA A 37 -12.04 12.01 9.47
N PRO A 38 -13.11 11.29 9.87
CA PRO A 38 -13.03 10.30 10.95
C PRO A 38 -12.11 9.12 10.60
N ASP A 39 -11.87 8.86 9.31
CA ASP A 39 -10.98 7.81 8.83
C ASP A 39 -9.54 8.28 8.61
N ALA A 40 -9.24 9.57 8.74
CA ALA A 40 -7.91 10.13 8.47
C ALA A 40 -6.83 9.47 9.34
N ALA A 41 -7.08 9.31 10.64
CA ALA A 41 -6.16 8.64 11.56
C ALA A 41 -5.97 7.14 11.24
N ALA A 42 -6.98 6.47 10.69
CA ALA A 42 -6.85 5.07 10.25
C ALA A 42 -6.05 4.97 8.96
N ARG A 43 -6.33 5.85 7.98
CA ARG A 43 -5.60 5.93 6.70
C ARG A 43 -4.13 6.32 6.91
N PHE A 44 -3.86 7.27 7.80
CA PHE A 44 -2.51 7.68 8.16
C PHE A 44 -1.69 6.52 8.75
N ARG A 45 -2.29 5.73 9.65
CA ARG A 45 -1.66 4.51 10.19
C ARG A 45 -1.34 3.48 9.11
N LEU A 46 -2.27 3.24 8.17
CA LEU A 46 -2.03 2.33 7.04
C LEU A 46 -0.88 2.82 6.14
N VAL A 47 -0.79 4.12 5.91
CA VAL A 47 0.28 4.75 5.13
C VAL A 47 1.63 4.64 5.83
N GLN A 48 1.67 4.82 7.15
CA GLN A 48 2.87 4.62 7.96
C GLN A 48 3.33 3.16 7.93
N GLU A 49 2.44 2.22 8.19
CA GLU A 49 2.75 0.79 8.19
C GLU A 49 3.27 0.32 6.82
N ALA A 50 2.63 0.78 5.75
CA ALA A 50 3.09 0.49 4.39
C ALA A 50 4.49 1.06 4.13
N TYR A 51 4.79 2.26 4.62
CA TYR A 51 6.12 2.85 4.47
C TYR A 51 7.17 2.11 5.31
N ASP A 52 6.87 1.72 6.56
CA ASP A 52 7.79 1.00 7.44
C ASP A 52 8.24 -0.36 6.87
N VAL A 53 7.37 -1.02 6.10
CA VAL A 53 7.68 -2.26 5.40
C VAL A 53 8.39 -2.00 4.07
N LEU A 54 7.89 -1.06 3.26
CA LEU A 54 8.36 -0.87 1.88
C LEU A 54 9.61 0.00 1.75
N SER A 55 9.94 0.79 2.77
CA SER A 55 11.12 1.67 2.78
C SER A 55 12.42 0.95 3.12
N ASP A 56 12.31 -0.20 3.79
CA ASP A 56 13.43 -1.07 4.16
C ASP A 56 13.54 -2.19 3.14
N THR A 57 14.72 -2.35 2.55
CA THR A 57 14.96 -3.33 1.49
C THR A 57 14.74 -4.78 1.97
N GLU A 58 15.18 -5.12 3.18
CA GLU A 58 15.04 -6.48 3.71
C GLU A 58 13.58 -6.79 4.05
N LYS A 59 12.88 -5.85 4.69
CA LYS A 59 11.46 -6.00 5.00
C LYS A 59 10.60 -6.06 3.74
N ARG A 60 10.91 -5.22 2.75
CA ARG A 60 10.24 -5.23 1.44
C ARG A 60 10.43 -6.59 0.77
N GLN A 61 11.65 -7.12 0.76
CA GLN A 61 11.92 -8.42 0.16
C GLN A 61 11.17 -9.55 0.88
N ALA A 62 11.17 -9.57 2.21
CA ALA A 62 10.40 -10.54 2.99
C ALA A 62 8.88 -10.41 2.76
N TYR A 63 8.37 -9.20 2.61
CA TYR A 63 6.98 -8.94 2.24
C TYR A 63 6.66 -9.43 0.84
N ASP A 64 7.51 -9.12 -0.15
CA ASP A 64 7.35 -9.54 -1.54
C ASP A 64 7.43 -11.07 -1.68
N ASP A 65 8.31 -11.73 -0.93
CA ASP A 65 8.43 -13.19 -0.91
C ASP A 65 7.18 -13.85 -0.29
N ASN A 66 6.66 -13.31 0.82
CA ASN A 66 5.40 -13.79 1.41
C ASN A 66 4.21 -13.54 0.48
N ARG A 67 4.14 -12.35 -0.13
CA ARG A 67 3.11 -11.99 -1.10
C ARG A 67 3.15 -12.92 -2.31
N ARG A 68 4.34 -13.24 -2.81
CA ARG A 68 4.56 -14.19 -3.90
C ARG A 68 4.21 -15.62 -3.51
N ARG A 69 4.51 -16.05 -2.29
CA ARG A 69 4.08 -17.36 -1.75
C ARG A 69 2.56 -17.45 -1.64
N ASN A 70 1.89 -16.43 -1.09
CA ASN A 70 0.42 -16.40 -1.01
C ASN A 70 -0.24 -16.39 -2.39
N LEU A 71 0.36 -15.73 -3.38
CA LEU A 71 -0.08 -15.76 -4.79
C LEU A 71 0.01 -17.16 -5.43
N LEU A 72 0.90 -18.03 -4.92
CA LEU A 72 1.05 -19.40 -5.43
C LEU A 72 -0.03 -20.35 -4.87
N ASP A 73 -0.68 -20.02 -3.76
CA ASP A 73 -1.74 -20.85 -3.15
C ASP A 73 -3.13 -20.63 -3.76
N SER A 74 -3.48 -19.44 -4.25
CA SER A 74 -4.73 -19.21 -5.02
C SER A 74 -4.61 -18.10 -6.08
N PRO A 75 -3.97 -18.37 -7.23
CA PRO A 75 -3.64 -17.36 -8.24
C PRO A 75 -4.84 -16.67 -8.89
N ILE A 76 -6.02 -17.32 -8.95
CA ILE A 76 -7.23 -16.74 -9.56
C ILE A 76 -7.90 -15.73 -8.63
N ASP A 77 -7.96 -16.03 -7.33
CA ASP A 77 -8.63 -15.16 -6.36
C ASP A 77 -7.83 -13.87 -6.15
N THR A 78 -6.51 -13.97 -6.11
CA THR A 78 -5.65 -12.78 -6.01
C THR A 78 -5.73 -11.91 -7.27
N ALA A 79 -5.80 -12.51 -8.47
CA ALA A 79 -5.98 -11.75 -9.70
C ALA A 79 -7.33 -10.99 -9.74
N ARG A 80 -8.40 -11.62 -9.24
CA ARG A 80 -9.72 -10.96 -9.09
C ARG A 80 -9.69 -9.81 -8.11
N GLU A 81 -9.07 -9.99 -6.94
CA GLU A 81 -9.03 -8.95 -5.89
C GLU A 81 -8.23 -7.73 -6.35
N ILE A 82 -7.11 -7.95 -7.06
CA ILE A 82 -6.31 -6.87 -7.67
C ILE A 82 -7.14 -6.12 -8.71
N TRP A 83 -7.79 -6.84 -9.64
CA TRP A 83 -8.63 -6.22 -10.67
C TRP A 83 -9.79 -5.42 -10.09
N GLN A 84 -10.47 -5.95 -9.06
CA GLN A 84 -11.56 -5.25 -8.40
C GLN A 84 -11.09 -3.96 -7.70
N ASN A 85 -9.96 -4.00 -6.99
CA ASN A 85 -9.40 -2.81 -6.34
C ASN A 85 -8.97 -1.73 -7.35
N TYR A 86 -8.47 -2.12 -8.52
CA TYR A 86 -8.17 -1.18 -9.60
C TYR A 86 -9.43 -0.55 -10.19
N PHE A 87 -10.48 -1.35 -10.43
CA PHE A 87 -11.75 -0.87 -10.98
C PHE A 87 -12.48 0.08 -10.02
N GLN A 88 -12.44 -0.23 -8.71
CA GLN A 88 -13.12 0.56 -7.67
C GLN A 88 -12.44 1.90 -7.39
N LYS A 89 -11.17 2.10 -7.80
CA LYS A 89 -10.48 3.39 -7.71
C LYS A 89 -10.68 4.29 -8.93
N LEU A 90 -11.24 3.77 -10.02
CA LEU A 90 -11.42 4.49 -11.30
C LEU A 90 -12.87 4.93 -11.58
N VAL A 91 -13.82 4.54 -10.74
CA VAL A 91 -15.21 5.01 -10.71
C VAL A 91 -15.40 5.85 -9.44
#